data_AF-A0A356UBT8-F1
#
_entry.id   AF-A0A356UBT8-F1
#
_cell.length_a   1.000
_cell.length_b   1.000
_cell.length_c   1.000
_cell.angle_alpha   90.00
_cell.angle_beta   90.00
_cell.angle_gamma   90.00
#
_symmetry.space_group_name_H-M   'P 1'
#
loop_
_entity.id
_entity.type
_entity.pdbx_description
1 polymer ?
#
loop_
_entity_poly.entity_id
_entity_poly.type
_entity_poly.pdbx_seq_one_letter_code
_entity_poly.pdbx_strand_id
1 'polypeptide(L)' 'LDFGHRGTNHPVRHFKNNRIYITTQNHGYCIDETSLDQAKVEISMRSLNDN' A
#
# COMPACT_ATOMS: atom_id res chain seq x y z
N LEU A 1 -3.63 6.11 9.54
CA LEU A 1 -4.29 6.87 8.45
C LEU A 1 -5.30 7.84 9.05
N ASP A 2 -4.98 9.12 9.12
CA ASP A 2 -5.88 10.11 9.74
C ASP A 2 -7.11 10.40 8.87
N PHE A 3 -6.94 10.36 7.54
CA PHE A 3 -8.02 10.62 6.57
C PHE A 3 -8.28 9.47 5.59
N GLY A 4 -7.40 8.45 5.53
CA GLY A 4 -7.51 7.33 4.58
C GLY A 4 -7.20 7.69 3.13
N HIS A 5 -7.38 6.74 2.21
CA HIS A 5 -7.20 6.92 0.76
C HIS A 5 -8.53 6.77 0.03
N ARG A 6 -8.96 7.84 -0.65
CA ARG A 6 -10.21 7.92 -1.41
C ARG A 6 -9.98 8.72 -2.69
N GLY A 7 -9.66 8.02 -3.77
CA GLY A 7 -9.31 8.67 -5.03
C GLY A 7 -8.91 7.67 -6.11
N THR A 8 -8.83 8.13 -7.34
CA THR A 8 -8.53 7.33 -8.54
C THR A 8 -7.08 7.48 -9.03
N ASN A 9 -6.24 8.19 -8.28
CA ASN A 9 -4.91 8.61 -8.72
C ASN A 9 -3.77 8.21 -7.77
N HIS A 10 -3.99 7.24 -6.86
CA HIS A 10 -2.98 6.86 -5.87
C HIS A 10 -1.84 6.04 -6.49
N PRO A 11 -0.58 6.51 -6.44
CA PRO A 11 0.56 5.77 -6.96
C PRO A 11 0.99 4.66 -5.99
N VAL A 12 1.11 3.43 -6.51
CA VAL A 12 1.53 2.24 -5.77
C VAL A 12 2.68 1.56 -6.49
N ARG A 13 3.77 1.26 -5.78
CA ARG A 13 4.89 0.47 -6.29
C ARG A 13 4.66 -1.01 -6.04
N HIS A 14 4.91 -1.83 -7.05
CA HIS A 14 4.96 -3.29 -6.92
C HIS A 14 6.42 -3.74 -6.84
N PHE A 15 6.79 -4.42 -5.75
CA PHE A 15 8.19 -4.74 -5.48
C PHE A 15 8.77 -5.80 -6.41
N LYS A 16 7.96 -6.77 -6.85
CA LYS A 16 8.43 -7.87 -7.71
C LYS A 16 8.95 -7.43 -9.08
N ASN A 17 8.34 -6.41 -9.69
CA ASN A 17 8.72 -5.94 -11.03
C ASN A 17 9.14 -4.46 -11.05
N ASN A 18 9.19 -3.82 -9.88
CA ASN A 18 9.54 -2.41 -9.68
C ASN A 18 8.70 -1.41 -10.50
N ARG A 19 7.50 -1.80 -10.94
CA ARG A 19 6.58 -0.93 -11.67
C ARG A 19 5.73 -0.10 -10.71
N ILE A 20 5.35 1.09 -11.18
CA ILE A 20 4.39 1.96 -10.49
C ILE A 20 3.05 1.87 -11.22
N TYR A 21 1.98 1.73 -10.44
CA TYR A 21 0.61 1.70 -10.90
C TYR A 21 -0.15 2.87 -10.32
N ILE A 22 -0.98 3.51 -11.13
CA ILE A 22 -2.00 4.44 -10.65
C ILE A 22 -3.22 3.61 -10.29
N THR A 23 -3.68 3.73 -9.05
CA THR A 23 -4.73 2.88 -8.46
C THR A 23 -5.90 3.70 -7.95
N THR A 24 -7.08 3.09 -7.99
CA THR A 24 -8.26 3.58 -7.28
C THR A 24 -8.30 2.96 -5.89
N GLN A 25 -8.40 3.79 -4.85
CA GLN A 25 -8.43 3.37 -3.45
C GLN A 25 -9.63 3.99 -2.75
N ASN A 26 -10.22 3.22 -1.83
CA ASN A 26 -11.29 3.68 -0.94
C ASN A 26 -11.22 2.90 0.37
N HIS A 27 -10.31 3.30 1.26
CA HIS A 27 -10.16 2.69 2.58
C HIS A 27 -9.79 3.73 3.66
N GLY A 28 -10.22 3.47 4.90
CA GLY A 28 -9.91 4.29 6.08
C GLY A 28 -8.95 3.64 7.08
N TYR A 29 -8.67 2.34 6.92
CA TYR A 29 -7.78 1.57 7.79
C TYR A 29 -6.57 1.08 7.00
N CYS A 30 -5.44 0.90 7.68
CA CYS A 30 -4.23 0.29 7.14
C CYS A 30 -3.79 -0.85 8.03
N ILE A 31 -3.00 -1.75 7.46
CA ILE A 31 -2.29 -2.78 8.22
C ILE A 31 -1.04 -2.13 8.81
N ASP A 32 -0.77 -2.38 10.09
CA ASP A 32 0.51 -2.06 10.71
C ASP A 32 1.53 -3.12 10.28
N GLU A 33 2.50 -2.73 9.44
CA GLU A 33 3.51 -3.66 8.94
C GLU A 33 4.36 -4.29 10.05
N THR A 34 4.52 -3.59 11.18
CA THR A 34 5.29 -4.12 12.33
C THR A 34 4.56 -5.25 13.05
N SER A 35 3.24 -5.38 12.84
CA SER A 35 2.42 -6.47 13.39
C SER A 35 2.50 -7.77 12.56
N LEU A 36 3.12 -7.73 11.38
CA LEU A 36 3.16 -8.86 10.45
C LEU A 36 4.33 -9.80 10.72
N ASP A 37 4.04 -11.11 10.70
CA ASP A 37 5.05 -12.17 10.70
C ASP A 37 5.62 -12.33 9.28
N GLN A 38 6.84 -11.81 9.07
CA GLN A 38 7.53 -11.83 7.78
C GLN A 38 7.86 -13.24 7.28
N ALA A 39 7.79 -14.27 8.14
CA ALA A 39 7.93 -15.65 7.70
C ALA A 39 6.68 -16.20 7.00
N LYS A 40 5.52 -15.53 7.14
CA LYS A 40 4.22 -15.99 6.63
C LYS A 40 3.66 -15.11 5.53
N VAL A 41 4.06 -13.84 5.48
CA VAL A 41 3.52 -12.85 4.54
C VAL A 41 4.63 -12.02 3.93
N GLU A 42 4.48 -11.72 2.66
CA GLU A 42 5.36 -10.86 1.88
C GLU A 42 4.63 -9.56 1.53
N ILE A 43 5.32 -8.43 1.67
CA ILE A 43 4.82 -7.14 1.19
C ILE A 43 5.03 -7.07 -0.32
N SER A 44 3.93 -7.19 -1.08
CA SER A 44 3.99 -7.19 -2.55
C SER A 44 3.90 -5.79 -3.16
N MET A 45 3.14 -4.89 -2.53
CA MET A 45 2.85 -3.56 -3.03
C MET A 45 2.83 -2.54 -1.89
N ARG A 46 3.34 -1.33 -2.15
CA ARG A 46 3.28 -0.21 -1.21
C ARG A 46 2.87 1.08 -1.90
N SER A 47 2.02 1.84 -1.25
CA SER A 47 1.70 3.21 -1.67
C SER A 47 2.96 4.08 -1.66
N LEU A 48 3.04 5.05 -2.58
CA LEU A 48 4.17 5.98 -2.66
C LEU A 48 3.87 7.33 -2.00
N ASN A 49 2.63 7.56 -1.55
CA ASN A 49 2.23 8.80 -0.90
C ASN A 49 2.46 8.77 0.61
N ASP A 50 2.63 7.58 1.19
CA ASP A 50 2.78 7.33 2.62
C ASP A 50 3.74 6.16 2.86
N ASN A 51 4.23 6.05 4.10
CA ASN A 51 5.20 5.05 4.55
C ASN A 51 4.56 4.06 5.51
#